data_AF-A0A9D5DSH4-F1
#
_entry.id   AF-A0A9D5DSH4-F1
#
_cell.length_a   1.000
_cell.length_b   1.000
_cell.length_c   1.000
_cell.angle_alpha   90.00
_cell.angle_beta   90.00
_cell.angle_gamma   90.00
#
_symmetry.space_group_name_H-M   'P 1'
#
loop_
_entity.id
_entity.type
_entity.pdbx_description
1 polymer ?
#
loop_
_entity_poly.entity_id
_entity_poly.type
_entity_poly.pdbx_seq_one_letter_code
_entity_poly.pdbx_strand_id
1 'polypeptide(L)'
;MKRVLKSLLLLSSLLLFTPQVSMAESYRIDAGEKFLSGIANVATGVLELPKTMILTSQRENIFYGMSIGMAKGVMHMAGRTLIGALNVVTFLLPTDPWVDPQYIWEDFKTETSYRYRQAR
;
A
#
# COMPACT_ATOMS: atom_id res chain seq x y z
N MET A 1 -42.76 6.34 -23.57
CA MET A 1 -42.55 5.45 -22.39
C MET A 1 -41.50 4.36 -22.61
N LYS A 2 -41.55 3.56 -23.70
CA LYS A 2 -40.58 2.46 -23.95
C LYS A 2 -39.09 2.88 -24.03
N ARG A 3 -38.78 4.08 -24.55
CA ARG A 3 -37.41 4.61 -24.62
C ARG A 3 -36.85 5.01 -23.25
N VAL A 4 -37.68 5.63 -22.42
CA VAL A 4 -37.35 6.02 -21.04
C VAL A 4 -37.09 4.78 -20.18
N LEU A 5 -37.90 3.72 -20.34
CA LEU A 5 -37.71 2.45 -19.63
C LEU A 5 -36.38 1.76 -20.00
N LYS A 6 -35.96 1.80 -21.27
CA LYS A 6 -34.67 1.26 -21.72
C LYS A 6 -33.49 2.05 -21.17
N SER A 7 -33.58 3.38 -21.16
CA SER A 7 -32.56 4.23 -20.54
C SER A 7 -32.44 3.98 -19.04
N LEU A 8 -33.56 3.74 -18.34
CA LEU A 8 -33.57 3.40 -16.92
C LEU A 8 -32.93 2.04 -16.65
N LEU A 9 -33.17 1.04 -17.51
CA LEU A 9 -32.56 -0.29 -17.44
C LEU A 9 -31.05 -0.25 -17.69
N LEU A 10 -30.60 0.54 -18.66
CA LEU A 10 -29.17 0.75 -18.94
C LEU A 10 -28.47 1.48 -17.79
N LEU A 11 -29.13 2.47 -17.20
CA LEU A 11 -28.60 3.20 -16.04
C LEU A 11 -28.53 2.29 -14.80
N SER A 12 -29.55 1.45 -14.59
CA SER A 12 -29.58 0.47 -13.50
C SER A 12 -28.52 -0.61 -13.67
N SER A 13 -28.27 -1.10 -14.89
CA SER A 13 -27.19 -2.07 -15.12
C SER A 13 -25.83 -1.45 -14.85
N LEU A 14 -25.63 -0.17 -15.18
CA LEU A 14 -24.38 0.54 -14.90
C LEU A 14 -24.13 0.72 -13.40
N LEU A 15 -25.19 0.92 -12.61
CA LEU A 15 -25.11 0.98 -11.15
C LEU A 15 -24.76 -0.36 -10.51
N LEU A 16 -25.11 -1.50 -11.14
CA LEU A 16 -24.72 -2.84 -10.66
C LEU A 16 -23.24 -3.17 -10.89
N PHE A 17 -22.56 -2.47 -11.80
CA PHE A 17 -21.11 -2.58 -12.03
C PHE A 17 -20.30 -1.61 -11.17
N THR A 18 -20.94 -0.80 -10.32
CA THR A 18 -20.20 -0.02 -9.33
C THR A 18 -19.63 -0.99 -8.28
N PRO A 19 -18.34 -0.89 -7.93
CA PRO A 19 -17.80 -1.68 -6.84
C PRO A 19 -18.57 -1.29 -5.58
N GLN A 20 -19.32 -2.26 -5.05
CA GLN A 20 -20.03 -2.13 -3.79
C GLN A 20 -18.95 -2.12 -2.70
N VAL A 21 -18.41 -0.94 -2.37
CA VAL A 21 -17.50 -0.80 -1.23
C VAL A 21 -18.33 -1.04 0.01
N SER A 22 -18.35 -2.29 0.45
CA SER A 22 -18.84 -2.67 1.77
C SER A 22 -17.94 -1.99 2.78
N MET A 23 -18.47 -0.95 3.43
CA MET A 23 -17.89 -0.31 4.61
C MET A 23 -18.06 -1.24 5.82
N ALA A 24 -17.55 -2.46 5.73
CA ALA A 24 -17.39 -3.37 6.84
C ALA A 24 -15.92 -3.32 7.26
N GLU A 25 -15.63 -2.38 8.14
CA GLU A 25 -14.63 -2.45 9.21
C GLU A 25 -14.11 -3.88 9.49
N SER A 26 -13.08 -4.33 8.78
CA SER A 26 -12.19 -5.38 9.30
C SER A 26 -10.86 -5.30 8.56
N TYR A 27 -9.87 -4.75 9.25
CA TYR A 27 -8.42 -5.02 9.30
C TYR A 27 -7.63 -5.73 8.16
N ARG A 28 -8.30 -6.46 7.27
CA ARG A 28 -7.74 -7.24 6.18
C ARG A 28 -7.69 -6.41 4.90
N ILE A 29 -6.59 -6.56 4.16
CA ILE A 29 -6.47 -6.03 2.82
C ILE A 29 -7.29 -6.91 1.85
N ASP A 30 -8.11 -6.28 1.02
CA ASP A 30 -8.86 -6.96 -0.03
C ASP A 30 -7.93 -7.46 -1.15
N ALA A 31 -8.32 -8.53 -1.85
CA ALA A 31 -7.41 -9.25 -2.76
C ALA A 31 -6.86 -8.37 -3.90
N GLY A 32 -7.68 -7.47 -4.44
CA GLY A 32 -7.27 -6.52 -5.47
C GLY A 32 -6.25 -5.53 -4.96
N GLU A 33 -6.51 -4.93 -3.81
CA GLU A 33 -5.62 -3.98 -3.15
C GLU A 33 -4.32 -4.64 -2.70
N LYS A 34 -4.36 -5.90 -2.23
CA LYS A 34 -3.19 -6.70 -1.87
C LYS A 34 -2.30 -6.96 -3.09
N PHE A 35 -2.91 -7.27 -4.22
CA PHE A 35 -2.19 -7.47 -5.47
C PHE A 35 -1.55 -6.15 -5.97
N LEU A 36 -2.32 -5.07 -6.02
CA LEU A 36 -1.85 -3.76 -6.50
C LEU A 36 -0.76 -3.17 -5.60
N SER A 37 -0.98 -3.18 -4.28
CA SER A 37 0.04 -2.77 -3.31
C SER A 37 1.28 -3.67 -3.36
N GLY A 38 1.10 -4.96 -3.61
CA GLY A 38 2.20 -5.90 -3.85
C GLY A 38 3.08 -5.49 -5.03
N ILE A 39 2.48 -5.26 -6.21
CA ILE A 39 3.18 -4.79 -7.41
C ILE A 39 3.85 -3.45 -7.15
N ALA A 40 3.11 -2.49 -6.58
CA ALA A 40 3.63 -1.17 -6.25
C ALA A 40 4.86 -1.24 -5.35
N ASN A 41 4.81 -2.05 -4.29
CA ASN A 41 5.90 -2.19 -3.33
C ASN A 41 7.13 -2.88 -3.92
N VAL A 42 6.96 -3.85 -4.82
CA VAL A 42 8.07 -4.45 -5.57
C VAL A 42 8.69 -3.40 -6.50
N ALA A 43 7.88 -2.70 -7.30
CA ALA A 43 8.35 -1.75 -8.30
C ALA A 43 9.00 -0.50 -7.69
N THR A 44 8.52 -0.05 -6.54
CA THR A 44 8.93 1.22 -5.92
C THR A 44 9.71 1.08 -4.62
N GLY A 45 10.02 -0.14 -4.19
CA GLY A 45 10.78 -0.40 -2.96
C GLY A 45 12.13 0.33 -2.91
N VAL A 46 12.78 0.57 -4.07
CA VAL A 46 14.04 1.33 -4.16
C VAL A 46 13.91 2.77 -3.64
N LEU A 47 12.71 3.35 -3.65
CA LEU A 47 12.48 4.70 -3.12
C LEU A 47 12.57 4.74 -1.58
N GLU A 48 12.60 3.60 -0.87
CA GLU A 48 12.83 3.55 0.57
C GLU A 48 14.24 4.03 0.94
N LEU A 49 15.21 3.88 0.03
CA LEU A 49 16.58 4.35 0.22
C LEU A 49 16.64 5.87 0.41
N PRO A 50 16.29 6.71 -0.60
CA PRO A 50 16.35 8.15 -0.45
C PRO A 50 15.37 8.64 0.63
N LYS A 51 14.18 8.03 0.76
CA LYS A 51 13.21 8.37 1.81
C LYS A 51 13.83 8.22 3.20
N THR A 52 14.42 7.07 3.51
CA THR A 52 14.98 6.78 4.84
C THR A 52 16.20 7.65 5.14
N MET A 53 17.05 7.92 4.13
CA MET A 53 18.18 8.84 4.28
C MET A 53 17.71 10.26 4.64
N ILE A 54 16.69 10.78 3.96
CA ILE A 54 16.11 12.10 4.22
C ILE A 54 15.50 12.14 5.63
N LEU A 55 14.64 11.17 5.98
CA LEU A 55 13.99 11.13 7.30
C LEU A 55 14.99 11.00 8.44
N THR A 56 16.02 10.17 8.27
CA THR A 56 17.08 10.01 9.27
C THR A 56 17.93 11.26 9.39
N SER A 57 18.21 11.94 8.27
CA SER A 57 18.93 13.23 8.28
C SER A 57 18.16 14.32 9.02
N GLN A 58 16.83 14.36 8.85
CA GLN A 58 15.96 15.34 9.50
C GLN A 58 15.82 15.09 11.01
N ARG A 59 15.89 13.83 11.45
CA ARG A 59 15.80 13.47 12.87
C ARG A 59 17.10 13.68 13.62
N GLU A 60 18.23 13.41 12.97
CA GLU A 60 19.55 13.40 13.60
C GLU A 60 20.47 14.46 12.98
N ASN A 61 21.12 14.12 11.87
CA ASN A 61 21.94 15.01 11.05
C ASN A 61 22.27 14.34 9.72
N ILE A 62 22.81 15.12 8.77
CA ILE A 62 23.11 14.67 7.42
C ILE A 62 24.12 13.50 7.36
N PHE A 63 25.16 13.48 8.19
CA PHE A 63 26.15 12.41 8.20
C PHE A 63 25.55 11.09 8.69
N TYR A 64 24.68 11.17 9.70
CA TYR A 64 23.96 10.02 10.22
C TYR A 64 22.94 9.48 9.21
N GLY A 65 22.24 10.37 8.50
CA GLY A 65 21.32 9.97 7.43
C GLY A 65 22.02 9.35 6.22
N MET A 66 23.21 9.83 5.86
CA MET A 66 23.99 9.25 4.77
C MET A 66 24.58 7.87 5.10
N SER A 67 24.88 7.59 6.37
CA SER A 67 25.47 6.32 6.81
C SER A 67 24.41 5.35 7.32
N ILE A 68 23.87 5.62 8.51
CA ILE A 68 22.85 4.79 9.15
C ILE A 68 21.52 4.86 8.40
N GLY A 69 21.14 6.03 7.90
CA GLY A 69 19.93 6.17 7.08
C GLY A 69 20.00 5.38 5.77
N MET A 70 21.17 5.27 5.15
CA MET A 70 21.38 4.42 3.97
C MET A 70 21.23 2.94 4.32
N ALA A 71 21.90 2.47 5.38
CA ALA A 71 21.80 1.07 5.82
C ALA A 71 20.35 0.68 6.18
N LYS A 72 19.65 1.55 6.93
CA LYS A 72 18.22 1.38 7.23
C LYS A 72 17.37 1.38 5.95
N GLY A 73 17.67 2.27 5.00
CA GLY A 73 16.98 2.33 3.72
C GLY A 73 17.11 1.05 2.89
N VAL A 74 18.28 0.39 2.91
CA VAL A 74 18.47 -0.93 2.27
C VAL A 74 17.58 -1.98 2.93
N MET A 75 17.51 -1.99 4.26
CA MET A 75 16.64 -2.92 5.00
C MET A 75 15.17 -2.69 4.68
N HIS A 76 14.73 -1.42 4.64
CA HIS A 76 13.35 -1.06 4.29
C HIS A 76 13.00 -1.42 2.85
N MET A 77 13.92 -1.16 1.91
CA MET A 77 13.78 -1.59 0.52
C MET A 77 13.59 -3.10 0.43
N ALA A 78 14.48 -3.88 1.05
CA ALA A 78 14.43 -5.33 1.02
C ALA A 78 13.12 -5.86 1.63
N GLY A 79 12.75 -5.40 2.83
CA GLY A 79 11.52 -5.82 3.49
C GLY A 79 10.26 -5.47 2.69
N ARG A 80 10.20 -4.26 2.12
CA ARG A 80 9.05 -3.81 1.32
C ARG A 80 8.91 -4.59 0.02
N THR A 81 10.02 -4.85 -0.68
CA THR A 81 10.01 -5.65 -1.90
C THR A 81 9.65 -7.11 -1.63
N LEU A 82 10.20 -7.73 -0.57
CA LEU A 82 9.88 -9.11 -0.20
C LEU A 82 8.41 -9.27 0.17
N ILE A 83 7.88 -8.39 1.02
CA ILE A 83 6.46 -8.44 1.38
C ILE A 83 5.59 -8.12 0.17
N GLY A 84 6.01 -7.19 -0.68
CA GLY A 84 5.32 -6.92 -1.94
C GLY A 84 5.19 -8.17 -2.81
N ALA A 85 6.28 -8.92 -2.99
CA ALA A 85 6.28 -10.18 -3.72
C ALA A 85 5.39 -11.23 -3.07
N LEU A 86 5.44 -11.37 -1.74
CA LEU A 86 4.54 -12.26 -1.00
C LEU A 86 3.07 -11.87 -1.18
N ASN A 87 2.75 -10.58 -1.18
CA ASN A 87 1.40 -10.09 -1.41
C ASN A 87 0.90 -10.41 -2.82
N VAL A 88 1.75 -10.29 -3.84
CA VAL A 88 1.42 -10.70 -5.22
C VAL A 88 1.16 -12.20 -5.32
N VAL A 89 2.01 -13.03 -4.73
CA VAL A 89 1.85 -14.51 -4.80
C VAL A 89 0.65 -14.98 -3.99
N THR A 90 0.38 -14.34 -2.86
CA THR A 90 -0.69 -14.74 -1.92
C THR A 90 -1.93 -13.84 -2.00
N PHE A 91 -2.13 -13.10 -3.09
CA PHE A 91 -3.17 -12.06 -3.16
C PHE A 91 -4.59 -12.56 -2.92
N LEU A 92 -4.89 -13.82 -3.29
CA LEU A 92 -6.17 -14.46 -3.05
C LEU A 92 -6.37 -14.88 -1.58
N LEU A 93 -5.27 -15.01 -0.82
CA LEU A 93 -5.33 -15.28 0.61
C LEU A 93 -5.57 -13.95 1.34
N PRO A 94 -6.72 -13.79 2.02
CA PRO A 94 -6.96 -12.58 2.76
C PRO A 94 -5.96 -12.54 3.92
N THR A 95 -5.21 -11.45 4.07
CA THR A 95 -4.24 -11.25 5.16
C THR A 95 -4.31 -9.81 5.62
N ASP A 96 -3.78 -9.53 6.80
CA ASP A 96 -3.61 -8.16 7.26
C ASP A 96 -2.40 -7.52 6.55
N PRO A 97 -2.38 -6.20 6.38
CA PRO A 97 -1.21 -5.52 5.84
C PRO A 97 -0.01 -5.68 6.79
N TRP A 98 1.13 -6.12 6.25
CA TRP A 98 2.37 -6.31 7.00
C TRP A 98 3.35 -5.13 6.87
N VAL A 99 3.09 -4.20 5.97
CA VAL A 99 3.91 -3.00 5.74
C VAL A 99 3.04 -1.78 5.97
N ASP A 100 3.51 -0.87 6.81
CA ASP A 100 2.87 0.41 7.07
C ASP A 100 3.90 1.55 6.85
N PRO A 101 3.60 2.57 6.02
CA PRO A 101 2.40 2.71 5.19
C PRO A 101 2.35 1.70 4.01
N GLN A 102 1.15 1.42 3.50
CA GLN A 102 0.90 0.35 2.52
C GLN A 102 1.48 0.68 1.15
N TYR A 103 1.50 1.97 0.79
CA TYR A 103 2.25 2.51 -0.33
C TYR A 103 3.35 3.44 0.15
N ILE A 104 4.47 3.49 -0.57
CA ILE A 104 5.61 4.31 -0.17
C ILE A 104 5.27 5.81 -0.16
N TRP A 105 4.37 6.21 -1.04
CA TRP A 105 3.90 7.58 -1.22
C TRP A 105 2.69 7.97 -0.37
N GLU A 106 2.08 7.02 0.34
CA GLU A 106 0.90 7.29 1.17
C GLU A 106 1.25 8.21 2.35
N ASP A 107 2.37 7.95 3.03
CA ASP A 107 2.95 8.87 3.99
C ASP A 107 4.48 8.87 3.87
N PHE A 108 5.00 9.89 3.18
CA PHE A 108 6.43 10.09 3.00
C PHE A 108 7.15 10.54 4.27
N LYS A 109 6.44 11.08 5.27
CA LYS A 109 7.03 11.58 6.53
C LYS A 109 7.18 10.47 7.57
N THR A 110 6.43 9.38 7.41
CA THR A 110 6.47 8.22 8.29
C THR A 110 7.49 7.21 7.82
N GLU A 111 8.27 6.69 8.78
CA GLU A 111 9.21 5.60 8.53
C GLU A 111 8.46 4.28 8.37
N THR A 112 8.88 3.49 7.39
CA THR A 112 8.28 2.18 7.11
C THR A 112 8.44 1.25 8.31
N SER A 113 7.36 0.54 8.63
CA SER A 113 7.32 -0.40 9.74
C SER A 113 6.66 -1.71 9.33
N TYR A 114 7.11 -2.80 9.97
CA TYR A 114 6.71 -4.17 9.66
C TYR A 114 5.87 -4.77 10.77
N ARG A 115 4.78 -4.10 11.10
CA ARG A 115 3.87 -4.53 12.16
C ARG A 115 2.46 -4.62 11.63
N TYR A 116 1.72 -5.54 12.23
CA TYR A 116 0.27 -5.52 12.28
C TYR A 116 -0.21 -4.13 12.71
N ARG A 117 -1.00 -3.46 11.87
CA ARG A 117 -1.57 -2.14 12.14
C ARG A 117 -2.54 -2.23 13.32
N GLN A 118 -2.08 -2.09 14.56
CA GLN A 118 -3.00 -2.06 15.70
C GLN A 118 -3.92 -0.84 15.57
N ALA A 119 -5.23 -1.07 15.52
CA ALA A 119 -6.23 -0.01 15.55
C ALA A 119 -5.98 0.83 16.80
N ARG A 120 -5.85 2.15 16.63
CA ARG A 120 -5.81 3.10 17.73
C ARG A 120 -7.22 3.59 18.01
#